data_AF-A0A3S4I110-F1
#
_entry.id   AF-A0A3S4I110-F1
#
_cell.length_a   1.000
_cell.length_b   1.000
_cell.length_c   1.000
_cell.angle_alpha   90.00
_cell.angle_beta   90.00
_cell.angle_gamma   90.00
#
_symmetry.space_group_name_H-M   'P 1'
#
loop_
_entity.id
_entity.type
_entity.pdbx_description
1 polymer ?
#
loop_
_entity_poly.entity_id
_entity_poly.type
_entity_poly.pdbx_seq_one_letter_code
_entity_poly.pdbx_strand_id
1 'polypeptide(L)'
;MEGFGIHTFRLINAQGKATFVRFHWKPLAGKASLVWDESQKLTGRDPDFHRRDLWEAIEAGDFPEYELGLQLIAEEDEFKFDFDLLDPTKLIPEELVPVQRVGKMGVKP
;
A
#
# COMPACT_ATOMS: atom_id res chain seq x y z
N MET A 1 0.93 -4.95 7.35
CA MET A 1 0.27 -5.25 6.06
C MET A 1 0.67 -4.22 5.01
N GLU A 2 0.70 -4.60 3.73
CA GLU A 2 0.81 -3.62 2.64
C GLU A 2 -0.52 -2.90 2.40
N GLY A 3 -0.45 -1.69 1.85
CA GLY A 3 -1.61 -0.92 1.40
C GLY A 3 -1.47 -0.49 -0.05
N PHE A 4 -2.59 -0.40 -0.77
CA PHE A 4 -2.61 -0.07 -2.19
C PHE A 4 -3.74 0.92 -2.48
N GLY A 5 -3.48 1.90 -3.35
CA GLY A 5 -4.53 2.76 -3.90
C GLY A 5 -5.43 2.04 -4.92
N ILE A 6 -4.98 0.88 -5.42
CA ILE A 6 -5.59 0.02 -6.44
C ILE A 6 -5.73 0.71 -7.80
N HIS A 7 -6.50 1.79 -7.88
CA HIS A 7 -6.74 2.52 -9.11
C HIS A 7 -5.47 3.20 -9.63
N THR A 8 -5.44 3.40 -10.94
CA THR A 8 -4.47 4.24 -11.61
C THR A 8 -4.95 5.69 -11.56
N PHE A 9 -4.17 6.56 -10.94
CA PHE A 9 -4.41 8.01 -10.86
C PHE A 9 -3.47 8.74 -11.82
N ARG A 10 -3.57 10.08 -11.87
CA ARG A 10 -2.62 10.95 -12.59
C ARG A 10 -1.95 11.92 -11.62
N LEU A 11 -0.62 12.05 -11.75
CA LEU A 11 0.15 13.18 -11.22
C LEU A 11 0.36 14.17 -12.36
N ILE A 12 0.06 15.44 -12.11
CA ILE A 12 0.24 16.52 -13.09
C ILE A 12 1.37 17.42 -12.59
N ASN A 13 2.40 17.60 -13.40
CA ASN A 13 3.50 18.50 -13.05
C ASN A 13 3.18 19.96 -13.40
N ALA A 14 4.08 20.88 -13.06
CA ALA A 14 3.89 22.32 -13.30
C ALA A 14 3.76 22.70 -14.79
N GLN A 15 4.21 21.85 -15.70
CA GLN A 15 4.08 22.03 -17.16
C GLN A 15 2.80 21.40 -17.72
N GLY A 16 1.94 20.81 -16.88
CA GLY A 16 0.74 20.11 -17.31
C GLY A 16 0.97 18.71 -17.87
N LYS A 17 2.20 18.17 -17.82
CA LYS A 17 2.47 16.78 -18.23
C LYS A 17 1.88 15.83 -17.20
N ALA A 18 1.06 14.89 -17.67
CA ALA A 18 0.50 13.83 -16.86
C ALA A 18 1.46 12.64 -16.74
N THR A 19 1.39 11.96 -15.59
CA THR A 19 2.07 10.67 -15.35
C THR A 19 1.08 9.79 -14.60
N PHE A 20 0.83 8.59 -15.13
CA PHE A 20 -0.01 7.61 -14.45
C PHE A 20 0.71 7.11 -13.19
N VAL A 21 -0.05 6.96 -12.10
CA VAL A 21 0.49 6.53 -10.81
C VAL A 21 -0.38 5.48 -10.14
N ARG A 22 0.27 4.48 -9.52
CA ARG A 22 -0.34 3.65 -8.48
C ARG A 22 0.39 3.83 -7.15
N PHE A 23 -0.39 4.00 -6.09
CA PHE A 23 0.10 4.25 -4.74
C PHE A 23 0.28 2.96 -3.96
N HIS A 24 1.38 2.87 -3.22
CA HIS A 24 1.76 1.75 -2.37
C HIS A 24 2.14 2.24 -0.98
N TRP A 25 1.71 1.50 0.04
CA TRP A 25 2.19 1.63 1.41
C TRP A 25 2.91 0.35 1.80
N LYS A 26 4.20 0.48 2.09
CA LYS A 26 5.03 -0.65 2.49
C LYS A 26 5.34 -0.55 3.99
N PRO A 27 4.89 -1.50 4.82
CA PRO A 27 5.06 -1.45 6.26
C PRO A 27 6.53 -1.67 6.65
N LEU A 28 7.07 -0.85 7.55
CA LEU A 28 8.42 -1.07 8.09
C LEU A 28 8.49 -2.30 9.01
N ALA A 29 7.40 -2.60 9.72
CA ALA A 29 7.27 -3.81 10.54
C ALA A 29 7.20 -5.11 9.69
N GLY A 30 7.18 -5.00 8.36
CA GLY A 30 7.09 -6.14 7.45
C GLY A 30 5.68 -6.68 7.26
N LYS A 31 5.60 -7.88 6.69
CA LYS A 31 4.35 -8.58 6.38
C LYS A 31 4.24 -9.84 7.23
N ALA A 32 3.17 -9.90 8.02
CA ALA A 32 2.81 -11.06 8.82
C ALA A 32 1.30 -11.28 8.72
N SER A 33 0.90 -12.55 8.79
CA SER A 33 -0.49 -12.99 8.71
C SER A 33 -0.72 -14.14 9.68
N LEU A 34 -1.95 -14.26 10.20
CA LEU A 34 -2.40 -15.40 10.98
C LEU A 34 -2.71 -16.59 10.08
N VAL A 35 -2.69 -17.79 10.66
CA VAL A 35 -3.27 -18.98 10.01
C VAL A 35 -4.77 -19.07 10.27
N TRP A 36 -5.52 -19.79 9.42
CA TRP A 36 -6.99 -19.80 9.47
C TRP A 36 -7.56 -20.28 10.83
N ASP A 37 -7.05 -21.40 11.36
CA ASP A 37 -7.51 -21.96 12.63
C ASP A 37 -7.26 -21.00 13.82
N GLU A 38 -6.11 -20.32 13.81
CA GLU A 38 -5.76 -19.31 14.81
C GLU A 38 -6.67 -18.08 14.70
N SER A 39 -6.84 -17.54 13.49
CA SER A 39 -7.69 -16.38 13.22
C SER A 39 -9.14 -16.61 13.67
N GLN A 40 -9.69 -17.79 13.37
CA GLN A 40 -11.05 -18.14 13.78
C GLN A 40 -11.20 -18.20 15.30
N LYS A 41 -10.22 -18.78 16.01
CA LYS A 41 -10.24 -18.80 17.48
C LYS A 41 -10.06 -17.41 18.07
N LEU A 42 -9.15 -16.61 17.50
CA LEU A 42 -8.82 -15.27 17.97
C LEU A 42 -10.05 -14.36 17.90
N THR A 43 -10.77 -14.35 16.78
CA THR A 43 -11.99 -13.53 16.63
C THR A 43 -13.07 -13.84 17.67
N GLY A 44 -13.17 -15.09 18.13
CA GLY A 44 -14.10 -15.46 19.21
C GLY A 44 -13.60 -15.14 20.62
N ARG A 45 -12.27 -15.12 20.82
CA ARG A 45 -11.66 -14.79 22.13
C ARG A 45 -11.48 -13.30 22.34
N ASP A 46 -11.20 -12.60 21.27
CA ASP A 46 -10.86 -11.19 21.24
C ASP A 46 -11.18 -10.58 19.85
N PRO A 47 -12.43 -10.15 19.64
CA PRO A 47 -12.84 -9.53 18.39
C PRO A 47 -12.17 -8.16 18.13
N ASP A 48 -11.54 -7.56 19.15
CA ASP A 48 -10.90 -6.25 19.07
C ASP A 48 -9.36 -6.33 18.92
N PHE A 49 -8.81 -7.53 18.66
CA PHE A 49 -7.36 -7.79 18.62
C PHE A 49 -6.56 -6.73 17.85
N HIS A 50 -6.88 -6.48 16.57
CA HIS A 50 -6.14 -5.51 15.76
C HIS A 50 -6.33 -4.06 16.24
N ARG A 51 -7.47 -3.73 16.88
CA ARG A 51 -7.69 -2.39 17.45
C ARG A 51 -6.80 -2.21 18.68
N ARG A 52 -6.78 -3.21 19.57
CA ARG A 52 -5.96 -3.17 20.78
C ARG A 52 -4.47 -3.18 20.45
N ASP A 53 -4.04 -4.05 19.54
CA ASP A 53 -2.65 -4.13 19.06
C ASP A 53 -2.14 -2.77 18.56
N LEU A 54 -2.92 -2.11 17.70
CA LEU A 54 -2.58 -0.77 17.21
C LEU A 54 -2.49 0.27 18.34
N TRP A 55 -3.46 0.25 19.25
CA TRP A 55 -3.52 1.21 20.35
C TRP A 55 -2.34 1.03 21.32
N GLU A 56 -2.09 -0.20 21.76
CA GLU A 56 -0.99 -0.55 22.66
C GLU A 56 0.38 -0.26 22.02
N ALA A 57 0.55 -0.50 20.72
CA ALA A 57 1.77 -0.14 20.00
C ALA A 57 2.04 1.38 20.05
N ILE A 58 1.01 2.19 19.84
CA ILE A 58 1.13 3.66 19.93
C ILE A 58 1.45 4.10 21.37
N GLU A 59 0.79 3.52 22.38
CA GLU A 59 1.07 3.82 23.80
C GLU A 59 2.48 3.40 24.23
N ALA A 60 2.99 2.30 23.70
CA ALA A 60 4.35 1.81 23.95
C ALA A 60 5.44 2.62 23.22
N GLY A 61 5.06 3.50 22.28
CA GLY A 61 6.00 4.23 21.42
C GLY A 61 6.49 3.43 20.21
N ASP A 62 5.96 2.23 19.99
CA ASP A 62 6.19 1.37 18.83
C ASP A 62 5.31 1.81 17.65
N PHE A 63 5.52 3.04 17.20
CA PHE A 63 4.67 3.68 16.19
C PHE A 63 4.65 2.88 14.89
N PRO A 64 3.46 2.53 14.36
CA PRO A 64 3.35 1.96 13.03
C PRO A 64 3.88 2.93 11.97
N GLU A 65 4.79 2.44 11.15
CA GLU A 65 5.43 3.22 10.10
C GLU A 65 5.29 2.54 8.73
N TYR A 66 5.07 3.37 7.71
CA TYR A 66 4.87 2.94 6.33
C TYR A 66 5.64 3.85 5.37
N GLU A 67 6.33 3.28 4.39
CA GLU A 67 6.89 4.05 3.29
C GLU A 67 5.86 4.21 2.17
N LEU A 68 5.69 5.45 1.71
CA LEU A 68 4.92 5.75 0.50
C LEU A 68 5.77 5.42 -0.73
N GLY A 69 5.20 4.58 -1.59
CA GLY A 69 5.79 4.16 -2.84
C GLY A 69 4.89 4.48 -4.04
N LEU A 70 5.50 4.84 -5.17
CA LEU A 70 4.79 5.14 -6.41
C LEU A 70 5.30 4.24 -7.54
N GLN A 71 4.40 3.59 -8.26
CA GLN A 71 4.69 3.11 -9.61
C GLN A 71 4.31 4.23 -10.58
N LEU A 72 5.26 4.65 -11.42
CA LEU A 72 5.09 5.79 -12.34
C LEU A 72 5.19 5.30 -13.78
N ILE A 73 4.18 5.61 -14.58
CA ILE A 73 4.11 5.25 -15.99
C ILE A 73 3.86 6.52 -16.80
N ALA A 74 4.65 6.76 -17.84
CA ALA A 74 4.46 7.90 -18.72
C ALA A 74 3.14 7.77 -19.49
N GLU A 75 2.49 8.88 -19.82
CA GLU A 75 1.20 8.84 -20.52
C GLU A 75 1.30 8.15 -21.89
N GLU A 76 2.43 8.33 -22.58
CA GLU A 76 2.76 7.66 -23.84
C GLU A 76 2.89 6.13 -23.76
N ASP A 77 2.95 5.57 -22.54
CA ASP A 77 3.14 4.13 -22.29
C ASP A 77 1.85 3.40 -21.91
N GLU A 78 0.69 4.07 -21.94
CA GLU A 78 -0.60 3.55 -21.49
C GLU A 78 -0.95 2.16 -22.06
N PHE A 79 -0.65 1.93 -23.34
CA PHE A 79 -1.00 0.71 -24.07
C PHE A 79 0.17 -0.26 -24.28
N LYS A 80 1.27 -0.10 -23.54
CA LYS A 80 2.46 -0.98 -23.66
C LYS A 80 2.38 -2.25 -22.82
N PHE A 81 1.30 -2.43 -22.07
CA PHE A 81 1.10 -3.57 -21.17
C PHE A 81 0.10 -4.57 -21.76
N ASP A 82 0.21 -5.83 -21.38
CA ASP A 82 -0.73 -6.89 -21.76
C ASP A 82 -2.10 -6.78 -21.06
N PHE A 83 -2.32 -5.70 -20.31
CA PHE A 83 -3.54 -5.39 -19.59
C PHE A 83 -3.79 -3.88 -19.60
N ASP A 84 -5.06 -3.50 -19.40
CA ASP A 84 -5.44 -2.10 -19.29
C ASP A 84 -5.02 -1.53 -17.92
N LEU A 85 -4.27 -0.43 -17.92
CA LEU A 85 -3.85 0.25 -16.68
C LEU A 85 -5.04 0.71 -15.84
N LEU A 86 -6.18 0.99 -16.46
CA LEU A 86 -7.40 1.47 -15.83
C LEU A 86 -8.26 0.32 -15.27
N ASP A 87 -7.93 -0.94 -15.55
CA ASP A 87 -8.61 -2.11 -14.97
C ASP A 87 -8.16 -2.32 -13.51
N PRO A 88 -9.05 -2.11 -12.52
CA PRO A 88 -8.70 -2.26 -11.10
C PRO A 88 -8.56 -3.72 -10.67
N THR A 89 -8.91 -4.69 -11.52
CA THR A 89 -8.72 -6.12 -11.25
C THR A 89 -7.29 -6.60 -11.59
N LYS A 90 -6.48 -5.75 -12.23
CA LYS A 90 -5.09 -6.06 -12.61
C LYS A 90 -4.13 -5.30 -11.72
N LEU A 91 -3.07 -5.97 -11.27
CA LEU A 91 -1.92 -5.32 -10.65
C LEU A 91 -0.86 -5.01 -11.71
N ILE A 92 -0.03 -4.00 -11.45
CA ILE A 92 1.16 -3.72 -12.27
C ILE A 92 2.32 -4.46 -11.59
N PRO A 93 2.92 -5.48 -12.24
CA PRO A 93 4.06 -6.20 -11.66
C PRO A 93 5.21 -5.26 -11.30
N GLU A 94 5.77 -5.40 -10.10
CA GLU A 94 6.86 -4.53 -9.62
C GLU A 94 8.16 -4.74 -10.42
N GLU A 95 8.29 -5.89 -11.10
CA GLU A 95 9.39 -6.21 -12.02
C GLU A 95 9.29 -5.42 -13.34
N LEU A 96 8.08 -5.04 -13.75
CA LEU A 96 7.86 -4.22 -14.95
C LEU A 96 7.97 -2.74 -14.62
N VAL A 97 7.37 -2.31 -13.50
CA VAL A 97 7.41 -0.93 -13.03
C VAL A 97 7.76 -0.94 -11.55
N PRO A 98 9.02 -0.65 -11.17
CA PRO A 98 9.44 -0.69 -9.78
C PRO A 98 8.75 0.40 -8.95
N VAL A 99 8.48 0.09 -7.68
CA VAL A 99 7.93 1.04 -6.71
C VAL A 99 9.03 2.00 -6.23
N GLN A 100 8.89 3.29 -6.55
CA GLN A 100 9.82 4.33 -6.12
C GLN A 100 9.41 4.87 -4.74
N ARG A 101 10.33 4.86 -3.76
CA ARG A 101 10.08 5.37 -2.40
C ARG A 101 10.14 6.89 -2.39
N VAL A 102 9.08 7.53 -1.90
CA VAL A 102 8.92 8.99 -1.97
C VAL A 102 8.64 9.66 -0.62
N GLY A 103 8.39 8.89 0.43
CA GLY A 103 8.12 9.44 1.74
C GLY A 103 7.83 8.37 2.79
N LYS A 104 7.60 8.81 4.02
CA LYS A 104 7.29 7.96 5.16
C LYS A 104 6.14 8.57 5.96
N MET A 105 5.19 7.72 6.34
CA MET A 105 4.11 8.04 7.26
C MET A 105 4.38 7.29 8.58
N GLY A 106 4.26 8.00 9.70
CA GLY A 106 4.23 7.40 11.03
C GLY A 106 2.90 7.73 11.71
N VAL A 107 2.28 6.74 12.34
CA VAL A 107 1.07 6.94 13.13
C VAL A 107 1.47 7.24 14.56
N LYS A 108 1.20 8.46 15.00
CA LYS A 108 1.56 9.01 16.32
C LYS A 108 0.29 9.50 17.04
N PRO A 109 0.30 9.64 18.38
CA PRO A 109 -0.85 10.09 19.14
C PRO A 109 -1.30 11.52 18.77
#